data_AF-H3NLU8-F1
#
_entry.id   AF-H3NLU8-F1
#
_cell.length_a   1.000
_cell.length_b   1.000
_cell.length_c   1.000
_cell.angle_alpha   90.00
_cell.angle_beta   90.00
_cell.angle_gamma   90.00
#
_symmetry.space_group_name_H-M   'P 1'
#
loop_
_entity.id
_entity.type
_entity.pdbx_description
1 polymer ?
#
loop_
_entity_poly.entity_id
_entity_poly.type
_entity_poly.pdbx_seq_one_letter_code
_entity_poly.pdbx_strand_id
1 'polypeptide(L)'
;MNLNKLNKDNQNKIATKGQLKFIIATDLLIFATIGVIIYEIYNKKTHFASYIMLGLVFICMGINQYIYYKNNGGKKYLFMMSIYGLIGIGLIIFRLFM
;
A
#
# COMPACT_ATOMS: atom_id res chain seq x y z
N MET A 1 27.23 3.98 -29.27
CA MET A 1 26.10 3.78 -28.34
C MET A 1 26.68 3.52 -26.96
N ASN A 2 26.46 4.43 -26.00
CA ASN A 2 27.23 4.49 -24.75
C ASN A 2 26.83 3.33 -23.83
N LEU A 3 27.76 2.41 -23.53
CA LEU A 3 27.52 1.25 -22.65
C LEU A 3 27.00 1.67 -21.26
N ASN A 4 27.36 2.87 -20.80
CA ASN A 4 26.83 3.47 -19.57
C ASN A 4 25.34 3.83 -19.65
N LYS A 5 24.80 4.05 -20.85
CA LYS A 5 23.38 4.34 -21.08
C LYS A 5 22.56 3.03 -21.12
N LEU A 6 23.11 1.99 -21.76
CA LEU A 6 22.51 0.65 -21.76
C LEU A 6 22.45 0.05 -20.35
N ASN A 7 23.47 0.31 -19.52
CA ASN A 7 23.50 -0.18 -18.14
C ASN A 7 22.51 0.57 -17.21
N LYS A 8 22.12 1.80 -17.56
CA LYS A 8 21.05 2.54 -16.86
C LYS A 8 19.66 2.03 -17.24
N ASP A 9 19.47 1.63 -18.49
CA ASP A 9 18.20 1.11 -18.99
C ASP A 9 17.99 -0.39 -18.67
N ASN A 10 19.08 -1.16 -18.52
CA ASN A 10 19.10 -2.57 -18.09
C ASN A 10 19.33 -2.77 -16.58
N GLN A 11 19.44 -1.69 -15.80
CA GLN A 11 19.19 -1.78 -14.36
C GLN A 11 17.71 -2.07 -14.16
N ASN A 12 17.35 -3.35 -14.30
CA ASN A 12 16.15 -3.95 -13.75
C ASN A 12 15.82 -3.21 -12.47
N LYS A 13 14.66 -2.55 -12.43
CA LYS A 13 14.10 -1.82 -11.31
C LYS A 13 14.27 -2.63 -10.02
N ILE A 14 15.41 -2.46 -9.32
CA ILE A 14 15.72 -3.30 -8.17
C ILE A 14 14.83 -2.81 -7.05
N ALA A 15 13.79 -3.59 -6.72
CA ALA A 15 13.12 -3.42 -5.45
C ALA A 15 14.18 -3.55 -4.36
N THR A 16 14.43 -2.48 -3.61
CA THR A 16 15.45 -2.51 -2.56
C THR A 16 15.07 -3.58 -1.54
N LYS A 17 16.05 -4.18 -0.85
CA LYS A 17 15.76 -5.17 0.23
C LYS A 17 14.75 -4.63 1.25
N GLY A 18 14.76 -3.32 1.51
CA GLY A 18 13.78 -2.66 2.37
C GLY A 18 12.37 -2.59 1.76
N GLN A 19 12.26 -2.28 0.47
CA GLN A 19 10.98 -2.27 -0.24
C GLN A 19 10.33 -3.65 -0.25
N LEU A 20 11.11 -4.71 -0.51
CA LEU A 20 10.58 -6.07 -0.51
C LEU A 20 10.06 -6.48 0.88
N LYS A 21 10.79 -6.15 1.95
CA LYS A 21 10.34 -6.39 3.33
C LYS A 21 9.04 -5.64 3.64
N PHE A 22 8.90 -4.41 3.15
CA PHE A 22 7.70 -3.60 3.37
C PHE A 22 6.49 -4.12 2.57
N ILE A 23 6.70 -4.61 1.34
CA ILE A 23 5.66 -5.30 0.56
C ILE A 23 5.17 -6.54 1.32
N ILE A 24 6.09 -7.39 1.80
CA ILE A 24 5.73 -8.58 2.58
C ILE A 24 4.96 -8.21 3.85
N ALA A 25 5.39 -7.17 4.57
CA ALA A 25 4.67 -6.69 5.75
C ALA A 25 3.26 -6.17 5.40
N THR A 26 3.12 -5.49 4.25
CA THR A 26 1.81 -5.02 3.76
C THR A 26 0.91 -6.21 3.43
N ASP A 27 1.44 -7.25 2.78
CA ASP A 27 0.69 -8.46 2.46
C ASP A 27 0.22 -9.19 3.72
N LEU A 28 1.09 -9.31 4.73
CA LEU A 28 0.71 -9.87 6.05
C LEU A 28 -0.40 -9.05 6.71
N LEU A 29 -0.35 -7.71 6.60
CA LEU A 29 -1.40 -6.83 7.11
C LEU A 29 -2.73 -7.04 6.37
N ILE A 30 -2.70 -7.28 5.05
CA ILE A 30 -3.89 -7.63 4.27
C ILE A 30 -4.52 -8.92 4.81
N PHE A 31 -3.72 -9.97 5.02
CA PHE A 31 -4.22 -11.22 5.58
C PHE A 31 -4.81 -11.04 6.98
N ALA A 32 -4.15 -10.27 7.84
CA ALA A 32 -4.67 -9.95 9.17
C ALA A 32 -6.00 -9.18 9.09
N THR A 33 -6.11 -8.23 8.16
CA THR A 33 -7.33 -7.45 7.92
C THR A 33 -8.48 -8.34 7.48
N ILE A 34 -8.23 -9.28 6.56
CA ILE A 34 -9.23 -10.27 6.13
C ILE A 34 -9.69 -11.11 7.32
N GLY A 35 -8.78 -11.56 8.17
CA GLY A 35 -9.12 -12.29 9.39
C GLY A 35 -10.02 -11.50 10.34
N VAL A 36 -9.74 -10.20 10.53
CA VAL A 36 -10.57 -9.30 11.34
C VAL A 36 -11.95 -9.10 10.73
N ILE A 37 -12.05 -8.94 9.41
CA ILE A 37 -13.33 -8.86 8.70
C ILE A 37 -14.17 -10.10 8.94
N ILE A 38 -13.59 -11.29 8.73
CA ILE A 38 -14.29 -12.57 8.95
C ILE A 38 -14.72 -12.69 10.41
N TYR A 39 -13.86 -12.33 11.37
CA TYR A 39 -14.17 -12.37 12.79
C TYR A 39 -15.32 -11.42 13.16
N GLU A 40 -15.34 -10.18 12.66
CA GLU A 40 -16.40 -9.22 12.93
C GLU A 40 -17.73 -9.66 12.29
N ILE A 41 -17.70 -10.19 11.06
CA ILE A 41 -18.87 -10.78 10.39
C ILE A 41 -19.45 -11.94 11.21
N TYR A 42 -18.60 -12.89 11.62
CA TYR A 42 -19.02 -14.08 12.37
C TYR A 42 -19.67 -13.72 13.71
N ASN A 43 -19.10 -12.73 14.41
CA ASN A 43 -19.62 -12.30 15.72
C ASN A 43 -20.72 -11.24 15.63
N LYS A 44 -21.20 -10.90 14.42
CA LYS A 44 -22.20 -9.84 14.19
C LYS A 44 -21.84 -8.52 14.87
N LYS A 45 -20.54 -8.22 14.95
CA LYS A 45 -20.02 -6.98 15.55
C LYS A 45 -20.10 -5.86 14.52
N THR A 46 -20.08 -4.63 15.00
CA THR A 46 -19.88 -3.46 14.13
C THR A 46 -18.50 -3.57 13.47
N HIS A 47 -18.41 -3.26 12.17
CA HIS A 47 -17.19 -3.43 11.37
C HIS A 47 -16.08 -2.41 11.68
N PHE A 48 -15.98 -1.96 12.94
CA PHE A 48 -15.11 -0.85 13.31
C PHE A 48 -13.64 -1.17 13.05
N ALA A 49 -13.14 -2.30 13.55
CA ALA A 49 -11.73 -2.63 13.36
C ALA A 49 -11.44 -2.92 11.89
N SER A 50 -12.37 -3.56 11.17
CA SER A 50 -12.24 -3.83 9.74
C SER A 50 -11.98 -2.58 8.92
N TYR A 51 -12.80 -1.53 9.08
CA TYR A 51 -12.64 -0.29 8.30
C TYR A 51 -11.32 0.43 8.60
N ILE A 52 -10.91 0.47 9.87
CA ILE A 52 -9.63 1.07 10.27
C ILE A 52 -8.47 0.29 9.67
N MET A 53 -8.48 -1.05 9.76
CA MET A 53 -7.43 -1.89 9.20
C MET A 53 -7.39 -1.81 7.67
N LEU A 54 -8.54 -1.78 7.00
CA LEU A 54 -8.62 -1.59 5.55
C LEU A 54 -8.00 -0.24 5.15
N GLY A 55 -8.31 0.82 5.90
CA GLY A 55 -7.72 2.14 5.69
C GLY A 55 -6.20 2.15 5.83
N LEU A 56 -5.67 1.48 6.86
CA LEU A 56 -4.22 1.31 7.06
C LEU A 56 -3.56 0.54 5.91
N VAL A 57 -4.20 -0.53 5.42
CA VAL A 57 -3.73 -1.29 4.24
C VAL A 57 -3.58 -0.36 3.03
N PHE A 58 -4.59 0.47 2.75
CA PHE A 58 -4.53 1.42 1.64
C PHE A 58 -3.41 2.46 1.83
N ILE A 59 -3.19 2.95 3.05
CA ILE A 59 -2.07 3.86 3.35
C ILE A 59 -0.72 3.16 3.09
N CYS A 60 -0.55 1.91 3.52
CA CYS A 60 0.65 1.11 3.24
C CYS A 60 0.86 0.89 1.73
N MET A 61 -0.19 0.61 0.97
CA MET A 61 -0.13 0.55 -0.50
C MET A 61 0.30 1.90 -1.10
N GLY A 62 -0.20 3.03 -0.58
CA GLY A 62 0.24 4.36 -0.98
C GLY A 62 1.73 4.60 -0.73
N ILE A 63 2.23 4.23 0.44
CA ILE A 63 3.66 4.30 0.80
C ILE A 63 4.51 3.43 -0.15
N ASN A 64 4.02 2.24 -0.51
CA ASN A 64 4.67 1.40 -1.51
C ASN A 64 4.83 2.15 -2.85
N GLN A 65 3.78 2.82 -3.32
CA GLN A 65 3.85 3.61 -4.56
C GLN A 65 4.81 4.80 -4.45
N TYR A 66 4.88 5.44 -3.28
CA TYR A 66 5.87 6.49 -3.03
C TYR A 66 7.31 5.97 -3.15
N ILE A 67 7.59 4.78 -2.59
CA ILE A 67 8.90 4.14 -2.72
C ILE A 67 9.19 3.81 -4.19
N TYR A 68 8.22 3.30 -4.95
CA TYR A 68 8.36 3.10 -6.39
C TYR A 68 8.66 4.39 -7.15
N TYR A 69 7.99 5.49 -6.80
CA TYR A 69 8.26 6.81 -7.37
C TYR A 69 9.69 7.26 -7.09
N LYS A 70 10.15 7.14 -5.84
CA LYS A 70 11.51 7.53 -5.44
C LYS A 70 12.59 6.73 -6.17
N ASN A 71 12.35 5.44 -6.38
CA ASN A 71 13.34 4.54 -6.99
C ASN A 71 13.34 4.57 -8.53
N ASN A 72 12.17 4.78 -9.15
CA ASN A 72 12.01 4.60 -10.61
C ASN A 72 11.56 5.87 -11.34
N GLY A 73 11.11 6.89 -10.61
CA GLY A 73 10.44 8.06 -11.18
C GLY A 73 9.09 7.73 -11.84
N GLY A 74 8.36 8.77 -12.25
CA GLY A 74 7.15 8.63 -13.05
C GLY A 74 5.86 9.05 -12.33
N LYS A 75 5.10 9.95 -12.98
CA LYS A 75 3.88 10.56 -12.42
C LYS A 75 2.78 9.56 -12.04
N LYS A 76 2.75 8.38 -12.69
CA LYS A 76 1.77 7.32 -12.41
C LYS A 76 1.83 6.82 -10.96
N TYR A 77 3.02 6.71 -10.39
CA TYR A 77 3.20 6.22 -9.01
C TYR A 77 2.74 7.26 -7.99
N LEU A 78 2.98 8.54 -8.29
CA LEU A 78 2.53 9.65 -7.45
C LEU A 78 1.00 9.78 -7.48
N PHE A 79 0.38 9.57 -8.65
CA PHE A 79 -1.08 9.52 -8.79
C PHE A 79 -1.68 8.36 -7.99
N MET A 80 -1.12 7.15 -8.12
CA MET A 80 -1.58 5.99 -7.34
C MET A 80 -1.38 6.16 -5.83
N MET A 81 -0.25 6.76 -5.41
CA MET A 81 -0.01 7.12 -4.01
C MET A 81 -1.15 7.99 -3.46
N SER A 82 -1.53 9.04 -4.20
CA SER A 82 -2.62 9.93 -3.79
C SER A 82 -3.96 9.22 -3.73
N ILE A 83 -4.29 8.37 -4.72
CA ILE A 83 -5.54 7.59 -4.70
C ILE A 83 -5.61 6.69 -3.47
N TYR A 84 -4.57 5.89 -3.23
CA TYR A 84 -4.54 4.99 -2.10
C TYR A 84 -4.57 5.74 -0.76
N GLY A 85 -3.86 6.87 -0.66
CA GLY A 85 -3.92 7.74 0.52
C GLY A 85 -5.31 8.30 0.78
N LEU A 86 -5.99 8.82 -0.25
CA LEU A 86 -7.34 9.37 -0.13
C LEU A 86 -8.37 8.30 0.25
N ILE A 87 -8.30 7.12 -0.35
CA ILE A 87 -9.16 5.99 0.01
C ILE A 87 -8.91 5.56 1.46
N GLY A 88 -7.64 5.41 1.85
CA GLY A 88 -7.27 4.98 3.19
C GLY A 88 -7.74 5.95 4.27
N ILE A 89 -7.47 7.24 4.07
CA ILE A 89 -7.95 8.31 4.97
C ILE A 89 -9.48 8.37 4.96
N GLY A 90 -10.12 8.26 3.80
CA GLY A 90 -11.56 8.28 3.64
C GLY A 90 -12.25 7.16 4.45
N LEU A 91 -11.73 5.94 4.42
CA LEU A 91 -12.25 4.81 5.20
C LEU A 91 -12.12 5.03 6.72
N ILE A 92 -10.98 5.57 7.16
CA ILE A 92 -10.74 5.87 8.57
C ILE A 92 -11.67 6.97 9.06
N ILE A 93 -11.77 8.08 8.32
CA ILE A 93 -12.66 9.20 8.65
C ILE A 93 -14.11 8.71 8.63
N PHE A 94 -14.54 8.01 7.59
CA PHE A 94 -15.88 7.45 7.50
C PHE A 94 -16.23 6.67 8.75
N ARG A 95 -15.36 5.76 9.21
CA ARG A 95 -15.64 4.95 10.39
C ARG A 95 -15.56 5.70 11.73
N LEU A 96 -14.76 6.76 11.80
CA LEU A 96 -14.68 7.58 13.02
C LEU A 96 -15.93 8.45 13.21
N PHE A 97 -16.63 8.82 12.14
CA PHE A 97 -17.78 9.73 12.19
C PHE A 97 -19.14 9.09 11.85
N MET A 98 -19.16 7.88 11.29
CA MET A 98 -20.36 7.04 11.06
C MET A 98 -20.19 5.67 11.72
#